data_AF-A0A3D3RDI0-F1
#
_entry.id   AF-A0A3D3RDI0-F1
#
_cell.length_a   1.000
_cell.length_b   1.000
_cell.length_c   1.000
_cell.angle_alpha   90.00
_cell.angle_beta   90.00
_cell.angle_gamma   90.00
#
_symmetry.space_group_name_H-M   'P 1'
#
loop_
_entity.id
_entity.type
_entity.pdbx_description
1 polymer ?
#
loop_
_entity_poly.entity_id
_entity_poly.type
_entity_poly.pdbx_seq_one_letter_code
_entity_poly.pdbx_strand_id
1 'polypeptide(L)'
;TWYDGGRRPSDSIAKLLPGQSLPSGGSIFVGEKGNLILPHYRQPFVNIEGVNIEPVESLDHYHGWVDGCLSGKQPSDGFEYGGHLTEAVQLGNVAAFFPGETLEFDGKALKITNNSEANKYLTRDYRTGFEIASI
;
A
#
# COMPACT_ATOMS: atom_id res chain seq x y z
N THR A 1 2.80 -0.73 9.43
CA THR A 1 3.93 0.22 9.56
C THR A 1 4.55 0.42 8.19
N TRP A 2 5.02 1.62 7.86
CA TRP A 2 5.61 1.99 6.55
C TRP A 2 7.03 2.52 6.77
N TYR A 3 7.96 2.11 5.92
CA TYR A 3 9.35 2.58 5.92
C TYR A 3 9.70 3.15 4.54
N ASP A 4 10.20 4.38 4.51
CA ASP A 4 10.55 5.10 3.28
C ASP A 4 11.82 5.96 3.45
N GLY A 5 12.32 6.53 2.36
CA GLY A 5 13.44 7.48 2.38
C GLY A 5 14.75 6.83 2.83
N GLY A 6 14.95 5.57 2.45
CA GLY A 6 16.12 4.77 2.87
C GLY A 6 15.99 4.12 4.25
N ARG A 7 14.92 4.41 5.01
CA ARG A 7 14.60 3.65 6.22
C ARG A 7 14.18 2.24 5.82
N ARG A 8 14.62 1.25 6.60
CA ARG A 8 14.29 -0.15 6.40
C ARG A 8 13.85 -0.79 7.71
N PRO A 9 12.96 -1.80 7.66
CA PRO A 9 12.71 -2.63 8.83
C PRO A 9 14.01 -3.29 9.28
N SER A 10 14.15 -3.54 10.58
CA SER A 10 15.29 -4.29 11.11
C SER A 10 15.22 -5.75 10.67
N ASP A 11 16.38 -6.42 10.61
CA ASP A 11 16.45 -7.85 10.30
C ASP A 11 15.64 -8.70 11.30
N SER A 12 15.50 -8.23 12.54
CA SER A 12 14.67 -8.86 13.57
C SER A 12 13.18 -8.89 13.23
N ILE A 13 12.67 -7.92 12.47
CA ILE A 13 11.30 -7.92 11.96
C ILE A 13 11.18 -8.92 10.82
N ALA A 14 12.15 -8.95 9.91
CA ALA A 14 12.12 -9.77 8.70
C ALA A 14 12.33 -11.27 8.97
N LYS A 15 13.08 -11.64 10.04
CA LYS A 15 13.41 -13.03 10.39
C LYS A 15 13.96 -13.81 9.19
N LEU A 16 14.89 -13.20 8.45
CA LEU A 16 15.47 -13.81 7.25
C LEU A 16 16.23 -15.10 7.60
N LEU A 17 16.11 -16.11 6.74
CA LEU A 17 16.91 -17.33 6.81
C LEU A 17 18.33 -17.06 6.27
N PRO A 18 19.34 -17.89 6.62
CA PRO A 18 20.70 -17.73 6.10
C PRO A 18 20.74 -17.64 4.57
N GLY A 19 21.45 -16.63 4.05
CA GLY A 19 21.59 -16.39 2.61
C GLY A 19 20.49 -15.52 1.99
N GLN A 20 19.46 -15.14 2.74
CA GLN A 20 18.44 -14.20 2.27
C GLN A 20 18.81 -12.75 2.60
N SER A 21 18.29 -11.81 1.81
CA SER A 21 18.40 -10.38 2.04
C SER A 21 17.07 -9.69 1.80
N LEU A 22 16.84 -8.56 2.49
CA LEU A 22 15.68 -7.73 2.22
C LEU A 22 15.77 -7.17 0.79
N PRO A 23 14.68 -7.20 0.01
CA PRO A 23 14.65 -6.56 -1.29
C PRO A 23 14.77 -5.03 -1.16
N SER A 24 15.05 -4.35 -2.28
CA SER A 24 15.14 -2.89 -2.30
C SER A 24 13.82 -2.19 -1.93
N GLY A 25 12.69 -2.85 -2.17
CA GLY A 25 11.34 -2.43 -1.78
C GLY A 25 10.36 -3.62 -1.84
N GLY A 26 9.24 -3.50 -1.13
CA GLY A 26 8.24 -4.56 -1.03
C GLY A 26 7.50 -4.53 0.32
N SER A 27 6.89 -5.66 0.66
CA SER A 27 6.11 -5.84 1.88
C SER A 27 6.60 -7.03 2.70
N ILE A 28 6.49 -6.93 4.02
CA ILE A 28 6.74 -8.01 4.97
C ILE A 28 5.41 -8.35 5.65
N PHE A 29 4.99 -9.59 5.54
CA PHE A 29 3.86 -10.13 6.28
C PHE A 29 4.42 -10.85 7.50
N VAL A 30 4.16 -10.31 8.69
CA VAL A 30 4.67 -10.84 9.95
C VAL A 30 3.66 -11.84 10.52
N GLY A 31 4.05 -13.11 10.56
CA GLY A 31 3.22 -14.19 11.07
C GLY A 31 3.78 -14.83 12.34
N GLU A 32 2.93 -15.58 13.05
CA GLU A 32 3.32 -16.29 14.27
C GLU A 32 4.36 -17.39 14.01
N LYS A 33 4.23 -18.09 12.87
CA LYS A 33 5.11 -19.22 12.48
C LYS A 33 6.32 -18.79 11.65
N GLY A 34 6.35 -17.54 11.21
CA GLY A 34 7.37 -16.97 10.35
C GLY A 34 6.78 -15.95 9.40
N ASN A 35 7.62 -15.42 8.50
CA ASN A 35 7.28 -14.25 7.70
C ASN A 35 7.23 -14.57 6.22
N LEU A 36 6.39 -13.86 5.48
CA LEU A 36 6.41 -13.83 4.02
C LEU A 36 6.95 -12.49 3.55
N ILE A 37 7.93 -12.53 2.65
CA ILE A 37 8.51 -11.35 2.02
C ILE A 37 7.97 -11.29 0.60
N LEU A 38 7.34 -10.17 0.23
CA LEU A 38 6.87 -9.89 -1.11
C LEU A 38 7.70 -8.74 -1.69
N PRO A 39 8.74 -9.01 -2.50
CA PRO A 39 9.48 -7.96 -3.18
C PRO A 39 8.57 -7.24 -4.18
N HIS A 40 8.88 -5.97 -4.44
CA HIS A 40 8.17 -5.21 -5.46
C HIS A 40 8.27 -5.88 -6.84
N TYR A 41 7.11 -6.25 -7.41
CA TYR A 41 6.95 -6.95 -8.70
C TYR A 41 7.73 -8.28 -8.84
N ARG A 42 7.97 -9.02 -7.74
CA ARG A 42 8.59 -10.35 -7.83
C ARG A 42 7.82 -11.38 -7.01
N GLN A 43 8.14 -12.64 -7.28
CA GLN A 43 7.60 -13.76 -6.54
C GLN A 43 7.91 -13.61 -5.04
N PRO A 44 6.93 -13.83 -4.15
CA PRO A 44 7.18 -13.84 -2.72
C PRO A 44 8.07 -15.02 -2.33
N PHE A 45 8.69 -14.93 -1.17
CA PHE A 45 9.36 -16.04 -0.51
C PHE A 45 9.00 -16.08 0.97
N VAL A 46 9.06 -17.27 1.55
CA VAL A 46 8.74 -17.50 2.96
C VAL A 46 10.00 -17.75 3.77
N ASN A 47 9.97 -17.26 5.00
CA ASN A 47 10.98 -17.49 6.02
C ASN A 47 10.42 -18.48 7.03
N ILE A 48 9.99 -19.64 6.53
CA ILE A 48 9.46 -20.76 7.30
C ILE A 48 10.13 -22.03 6.76
N GLU A 49 10.83 -22.75 7.63
CA GLU A 49 11.53 -23.98 7.23
C GLU A 49 10.55 -25.01 6.65
N GLY A 50 10.92 -25.59 5.50
CA GLY A 50 10.14 -26.65 4.86
C GLY A 50 8.87 -26.18 4.14
N VAL A 51 8.58 -24.88 4.08
CA VAL A 51 7.46 -24.34 3.31
C VAL A 51 7.94 -23.82 1.97
N ASN A 52 7.33 -24.31 0.90
CA ASN A 52 7.50 -23.78 -0.45
C ASN A 52 6.21 -23.07 -0.89
N ILE A 53 6.36 -22.01 -1.67
CA ILE A 53 5.22 -21.33 -2.30
C ILE A 53 5.03 -21.96 -3.68
N GLU A 54 3.87 -22.56 -3.90
CA GLU A 54 3.49 -23.05 -5.21
C GLU A 54 3.35 -21.86 -6.18
N PRO A 55 4.00 -21.91 -7.35
CA PRO A 55 3.87 -20.86 -8.34
C PRO A 55 2.44 -20.85 -8.88
N VAL A 56 1.88 -19.65 -9.00
CA VAL A 56 0.61 -19.43 -9.70
C VAL A 56 0.88 -19.04 -11.14
N GLU A 57 -0.07 -19.29 -12.02
CA GLU A 57 0.00 -18.82 -13.40
C GLU A 57 0.18 -17.30 -13.42
N SER A 58 1.13 -16.84 -14.23
CA SER A 58 1.40 -15.40 -14.35
C SER A 58 0.25 -14.73 -15.10
N LEU A 59 -0.21 -13.60 -14.57
CA LEU A 59 -1.24 -12.79 -15.20
C LEU A 59 -0.59 -11.64 -15.98
N ASP A 60 -1.20 -11.27 -17.10
CA ASP A 60 -0.85 -10.06 -17.84
C ASP A 60 -1.83 -8.95 -17.48
N HIS A 61 -1.30 -7.89 -16.86
CA HIS A 61 -2.09 -6.75 -16.40
C HIS A 61 -2.75 -5.97 -17.54
N TYR A 62 -2.14 -5.91 -18.74
CA TYR A 62 -2.75 -5.26 -19.90
C TYR A 62 -3.91 -6.09 -20.43
N HIS A 63 -3.74 -7.41 -20.53
CA HIS A 63 -4.82 -8.29 -20.96
C HIS A 63 -5.94 -8.35 -19.93
N GLY A 64 -5.65 -8.28 -18.63
CA GLY A 64 -6.67 -8.16 -17.59
C GLY A 64 -7.63 -6.98 -17.83
N TRP A 65 -7.09 -5.82 -18.24
CA TRP A 65 -7.91 -4.67 -18.62
C TRP A 65 -8.73 -4.91 -19.90
N VAL A 66 -8.07 -5.38 -20.97
CA VAL A 66 -8.72 -5.63 -22.27
C VAL A 66 -9.85 -6.67 -22.14
N ASP A 67 -9.59 -7.77 -21.46
CA ASP A 67 -10.56 -8.84 -21.23
C ASP A 67 -11.73 -8.36 -20.38
N GLY A 68 -11.46 -7.51 -19.37
CA GLY A 68 -12.50 -6.87 -18.58
C GLY A 68 -13.42 -5.98 -19.43
N CYS A 69 -12.84 -5.15 -20.31
CA CYS A 69 -13.60 -4.31 -21.24
C CYS A 69 -14.46 -5.14 -22.21
N LEU A 70 -13.94 -6.25 -22.73
CA LEU A 70 -14.66 -7.08 -23.70
C LEU A 70 -15.73 -7.95 -23.05
N SER A 71 -15.46 -8.49 -21.86
CA SER A 71 -16.37 -9.40 -21.15
C SER A 71 -17.38 -8.69 -20.25
N GLY A 72 -17.16 -7.42 -19.92
CA GLY A 72 -17.93 -6.69 -18.92
C GLY A 72 -17.67 -7.16 -17.48
N LYS A 73 -16.64 -7.97 -17.24
CA LYS A 73 -16.25 -8.45 -15.91
C LYS A 73 -15.20 -7.52 -15.30
N GLN A 74 -15.29 -7.31 -13.98
CA GLN A 74 -14.33 -6.51 -13.23
C GLN A 74 -12.94 -7.18 -13.23
N PRO A 75 -11.87 -6.51 -13.71
CA PRO A 75 -10.50 -6.99 -13.52
C PRO A 75 -10.07 -6.95 -12.05
N SER A 76 -8.91 -7.55 -11.74
CA SER A 76 -8.36 -7.71 -10.38
C SER A 76 -8.17 -6.40 -9.58
N ASP A 77 -8.20 -5.26 -10.25
CA ASP A 77 -7.65 -3.98 -9.80
C ASP A 77 -8.61 -2.83 -10.15
N GLY A 78 -9.84 -2.92 -9.64
CA GLY A 78 -10.89 -1.92 -9.87
C GLY A 78 -10.72 -0.59 -9.14
N PHE A 79 -11.64 0.34 -9.37
CA PHE A 79 -11.61 1.68 -8.79
C PHE A 79 -11.71 1.70 -7.26
N GLU A 80 -12.43 0.76 -6.64
CA GLU A 80 -12.47 0.67 -5.18
C GLU A 80 -11.09 0.32 -4.61
N TYR A 81 -10.43 -0.68 -5.19
CA TYR A 81 -9.06 -1.06 -4.82
C TYR A 81 -8.08 0.09 -5.05
N GLY A 82 -8.10 0.68 -6.26
CA GLY A 82 -7.23 1.79 -6.61
C GLY A 82 -7.48 3.05 -5.76
N GLY A 83 -8.74 3.31 -5.40
CA GLY A 83 -9.14 4.43 -4.56
C GLY A 83 -8.55 4.34 -3.16
N HIS A 84 -8.77 3.21 -2.46
CA HIS A 84 -8.20 2.99 -1.13
C HIS A 84 -6.67 3.00 -1.13
N LEU A 85 -6.04 2.41 -2.15
CA LEU A 85 -4.58 2.45 -2.29
C LEU A 85 -4.07 3.89 -2.46
N THR A 86 -4.71 4.66 -3.33
CA THR A 86 -4.35 6.06 -3.57
C THR A 86 -4.52 6.89 -2.31
N GLU A 87 -5.62 6.73 -1.59
CA GLU A 87 -5.87 7.41 -0.31
C GLU A 87 -4.73 7.16 0.68
N ALA A 88 -4.39 5.90 0.92
CA ALA A 88 -3.34 5.52 1.87
C ALA A 88 -1.97 6.14 1.51
N VAL A 89 -1.61 6.12 0.23
CA VAL A 89 -0.34 6.71 -0.25
C VAL A 89 -0.35 8.23 -0.11
N GLN A 90 -1.47 8.88 -0.43
CA GLN A 90 -1.60 10.34 -0.36
C GLN A 90 -1.52 10.87 1.08
N LEU A 91 -1.97 10.11 2.08
CA LEU A 91 -1.75 10.45 3.50
C LEU A 91 -0.27 10.54 3.86
N GLY A 92 0.60 9.78 3.18
CA GLY A 92 2.06 9.90 3.32
C GLY A 92 2.57 11.28 2.92
N ASN A 93 2.01 11.87 1.85
CA ASN A 93 2.34 13.24 1.43
C ASN A 93 1.89 14.26 2.47
N VAL A 94 0.72 14.08 3.09
CA VAL A 94 0.25 14.96 4.17
C VAL A 94 1.18 14.86 5.38
N ALA A 95 1.53 13.64 5.80
CA ALA A 95 2.44 13.41 6.93
C ALA A 95 3.83 14.03 6.73
N ALA A 96 4.31 14.14 5.49
CA ALA A 96 5.59 14.76 5.18
C ALA A 96 5.66 16.25 5.59
N PHE A 97 4.51 16.95 5.68
CA PHE A 97 4.45 18.33 6.18
C PHE A 97 4.53 18.45 7.71
N PHE A 98 4.42 17.34 8.45
CA PHE A 98 4.38 17.30 9.92
C PHE A 98 5.45 16.34 10.49
N PRO A 99 6.76 16.67 10.32
CA PRO A 99 7.84 15.78 10.72
C PRO A 99 7.86 15.55 12.24
N GLY A 100 7.88 14.28 12.65
CA GLY A 100 7.93 13.88 14.06
C GLY A 100 6.56 13.77 14.73
N GLU A 101 5.49 14.11 14.02
CA GLU A 101 4.12 13.95 14.49
C GLU A 101 3.49 12.66 13.93
N THR A 102 2.60 12.04 14.71
CA THR A 102 1.74 10.96 14.23
C THR A 102 0.37 11.56 13.93
N LEU A 103 -0.09 11.44 12.69
CA LEU A 103 -1.43 11.87 12.29
C LEU A 103 -2.39 10.68 12.36
N GLU A 104 -3.49 10.84 13.08
CA GLU A 104 -4.57 9.86 13.17
C GLU A 104 -5.66 10.20 12.15
N PHE A 105 -5.93 9.29 11.22
CA PHE A 105 -6.90 9.47 10.15
C PHE A 105 -8.10 8.54 10.32
N ASP A 106 -9.30 9.11 10.35
CA ASP A 106 -10.56 8.40 10.24
C ASP A 106 -10.96 8.32 8.76
N GLY A 107 -10.76 7.15 8.14
CA GLY A 107 -11.10 6.93 6.74
C GLY A 107 -12.59 6.93 6.42
N LYS A 108 -13.48 6.74 7.40
CA LYS A 108 -14.93 6.85 7.17
C LYS A 108 -15.35 8.32 7.12
N ALA A 109 -14.79 9.14 7.99
CA ALA A 109 -15.04 10.58 8.04
C ALA A 109 -14.12 11.39 7.12
N LEU A 110 -13.15 10.72 6.47
CA LEU A 110 -12.08 11.32 5.66
C LEU A 110 -11.41 12.50 6.35
N LYS A 111 -11.01 12.30 7.61
CA LYS A 111 -10.58 13.39 8.50
C LYS A 111 -9.41 12.99 9.37
N ILE A 112 -8.47 13.92 9.55
CA ILE A 112 -7.43 13.81 10.57
C ILE A 112 -8.00 14.30 11.90
N THR A 113 -8.02 13.42 12.90
CA THR A 113 -8.75 13.61 14.17
C THR A 113 -7.92 14.33 15.23
N ASN A 114 -6.60 14.27 15.14
CA ASN A 114 -5.68 14.74 16.17
C ASN A 114 -4.85 15.98 15.77
N ASN A 115 -4.98 16.47 14.53
CA ASN A 115 -4.31 17.67 14.05
C ASN A 115 -5.22 18.40 13.04
N SER A 116 -5.85 19.50 13.47
CA SER A 116 -6.79 20.25 12.63
C SER A 116 -6.12 20.90 11.43
N GLU A 117 -4.89 21.40 11.59
CA GLU A 117 -4.12 22.04 10.51
C GLU A 117 -3.81 21.08 9.36
N ALA A 118 -3.61 19.80 9.64
CA ALA A 118 -3.33 18.80 8.60
C ALA A 118 -4.52 18.58 7.65
N ASN A 119 -5.76 18.84 8.10
CA ASN A 119 -6.96 18.67 7.27
C ASN A 119 -6.99 19.59 6.05
N LYS A 120 -6.27 20.73 6.07
CA LYS A 120 -6.18 21.63 4.90
C LYS A 120 -5.48 21.00 3.69
N TYR A 121 -4.76 19.90 3.88
CA TYR A 121 -4.08 19.17 2.82
C TYR A 121 -4.89 17.97 2.30
N LEU A 122 -6.02 17.62 2.93
CA LEU A 122 -6.93 16.57 2.46
C LEU A 122 -7.81 17.03 1.30
N THR A 123 -7.95 18.34 1.14
CA THR A 123 -8.77 18.96 0.10
C THR A 123 -8.09 20.22 -0.42
N ARG A 124 -8.70 20.88 -1.40
CA ARG A 124 -8.27 22.16 -1.96
C ARG A 124 -9.47 22.98 -2.35
N ASP A 125 -9.29 24.28 -2.46
CA ASP A 125 -10.29 25.14 -3.09
C ASP A 125 -10.38 24.78 -4.57
N TYR A 126 -11.52 24.24 -4.97
CA TYR A 126 -11.78 23.90 -6.36
C TYR A 126 -12.19 25.14 -7.14
N ARG A 127 -11.82 25.17 -8.43
CA ARG A 127 -12.26 26.23 -9.34
C ARG A 127 -13.78 26.21 -9.46
N THR A 128 -14.39 27.39 -9.59
CA THR A 128 -15.84 27.52 -9.80
C THR A 128 -16.34 26.60 -10.93
N GLY A 129 -17.35 25.78 -10.64
CA GLY A 129 -17.93 24.76 -11.52
C GLY A 129 -17.23 23.40 -11.49
N PHE A 130 -16.21 23.21 -10.65
CA PHE A 130 -15.46 21.96 -10.46
C PHE A 130 -15.43 21.55 -8.98
N GLU A 131 -16.34 22.08 -8.18
CA GLU A 131 -16.51 21.73 -6.78
C GLU A 131 -16.90 20.26 -6.66
N ILE A 132 -16.24 19.55 -5.74
CA ILE A 132 -16.65 18.20 -5.36
C ILE A 132 -17.68 18.37 -4.24
N ALA A 133 -18.81 17.68 -4.35
CA ALA A 133 -19.78 17.63 -3.26
C ALA A 133 -19.06 17.17 -1.99
N SER A 134 -19.12 17.97 -0.92
CA SER A 134 -18.54 17.60 0.36
C SER A 134 -19.17 16.29 0.82
N ILE A 135 -18.33 15.33 1.19
CA ILE A 135 -18.72 14.03 1.75
C ILE A 135 -19.11 14.22 3.21
#